data_AF-A0A962CL51-F1
#
_entry.id   AF-A0A962CL51-F1
#
_cell.length_a   1.000
_cell.length_b   1.000
_cell.length_c   1.000
_cell.angle_alpha   90.00
_cell.angle_beta   90.00
_cell.angle_gamma   90.00
#
_symmetry.space_group_name_H-M   'P 1'
#
loop_
_entity.id
_entity.type
_entity.pdbx_description
1 polymer ?
#
loop_
_entity_poly.entity_id
_entity_poly.type
_entity_poly.pdbx_seq_one_letter_code
_entity_poly.pdbx_strand_id
1 'polypeptide(L)'
;MRTAIMITAFLFLSFPSFAAEERIVTITCYQNGQEIIREENLKNYNNSQGVIYGQRQNGTWVTISGIGNSSGTVCKIEDYKNQRD
;
A
#
# COMPACT_ATOMS: atom_id res chain seq x y z
N MET A 1 36.97 -40.39 -31.46
CA MET A 1 36.57 -39.28 -30.56
C MET A 1 35.05 -39.33 -30.45
N ARG A 2 34.51 -39.64 -29.27
CA ARG A 2 33.05 -39.72 -29.05
C ARG A 2 32.60 -38.36 -28.49
N THR A 3 31.91 -37.60 -29.31
CA THR A 3 31.35 -36.29 -28.95
C THR A 3 30.09 -36.53 -28.10
N ALA A 4 30.18 -36.24 -26.79
CA ALA A 4 29.03 -36.26 -25.90
C ALA A 4 28.31 -34.91 -26.00
N ILE A 5 27.07 -34.93 -26.48
CA ILE A 5 26.18 -33.76 -26.50
C ILE A 5 25.52 -33.69 -25.12
N MET A 6 25.96 -32.74 -24.29
CA MET A 6 25.36 -32.44 -23.00
C MET A 6 24.14 -31.55 -23.23
N ILE A 7 22.94 -32.14 -23.19
CA ILE A 7 21.67 -31.39 -23.27
C ILE A 7 21.36 -30.90 -21.85
N THR A 8 21.57 -29.62 -21.60
CA THR A 8 21.20 -28.98 -20.33
C THR A 8 19.71 -28.71 -20.35
N ALA A 9 18.95 -29.48 -19.56
CA ALA A 9 17.53 -29.28 -19.36
C ALA A 9 17.27 -27.95 -18.61
N PHE A 10 16.67 -26.97 -19.28
CA PHE A 10 16.13 -25.77 -18.65
C PHE A 10 14.84 -26.15 -17.89
N LEU A 11 14.98 -26.39 -16.58
CA LEU A 11 13.84 -26.49 -15.67
C LEU A 11 13.19 -25.10 -15.55
N PHE A 12 12.04 -24.93 -16.20
CA PHE A 12 11.14 -23.81 -15.97
C PHE A 12 10.56 -23.95 -14.55
N LEU A 13 11.18 -23.28 -13.58
CA LEU A 13 10.58 -23.08 -12.27
C LEU A 13 9.42 -22.09 -12.42
N SER A 14 8.20 -22.62 -12.50
CA SER A 14 6.99 -21.82 -12.38
C SER A 14 6.83 -21.38 -10.92
N PHE A 15 7.33 -20.19 -10.60
CA PHE A 15 7.04 -19.59 -9.29
C PHE A 15 5.55 -19.20 -9.25
N PRO A 16 4.77 -19.67 -8.27
CA PRO A 16 3.43 -19.13 -8.07
C PRO A 16 3.57 -17.64 -7.73
N SER A 17 2.97 -16.77 -8.53
CA SER A 17 2.85 -15.35 -8.19
C SER A 17 1.96 -15.23 -6.95
N PHE A 18 2.57 -14.98 -5.80
CA PHE A 18 1.86 -14.55 -4.62
C PHE A 18 1.25 -13.18 -4.93
N ALA A 19 -0.05 -13.13 -5.19
CA ALA A 19 -0.78 -11.89 -5.24
C ALA A 19 -0.69 -11.25 -3.85
N ALA A 20 0.09 -10.17 -3.73
CA ALA A 20 0.16 -9.41 -2.49
C ALA A 20 -1.26 -8.96 -2.11
N GLU A 21 -1.68 -9.26 -0.88
CA GLU A 21 -2.99 -8.88 -0.37
C GLU A 21 -3.15 -7.36 -0.48
N GLU A 22 -4.02 -6.91 -1.39
CA GLU A 22 -4.20 -5.49 -1.68
C GLU A 22 -4.96 -4.83 -0.54
N ARG A 23 -4.22 -4.17 0.36
CA ARG A 23 -4.79 -3.39 1.46
C ARG A 23 -5.29 -2.06 0.93
N ILE A 24 -6.58 -1.80 1.18
CA ILE A 24 -7.22 -0.54 0.84
C ILE A 24 -7.53 0.17 2.15
N VAL A 25 -7.14 1.44 2.26
CA VAL A 25 -7.37 2.22 3.48
C VAL A 25 -8.25 3.43 3.22
N THR A 26 -9.01 3.80 4.24
CA THR A 26 -9.60 5.14 4.36
C THR A 26 -8.88 5.89 5.46
N ILE A 27 -8.51 7.13 5.18
CA ILE A 27 -7.80 8.00 6.10
C ILE A 27 -8.67 9.22 6.36
N THR A 28 -9.05 9.39 7.62
CA THR A 28 -9.88 10.51 8.06
C THR A 28 -9.13 11.29 9.11
N CYS A 29 -8.86 12.56 8.86
CA CYS A 29 -8.17 13.43 9.79
C CYS A 29 -9.13 14.43 10.43
N TYR A 30 -8.94 14.64 11.72
CA TYR A 30 -9.72 15.53 12.55
C TYR A 30 -8.82 16.58 13.19
N GLN A 31 -9.31 17.81 13.28
CA GLN A 31 -8.70 18.87 14.07
C GLN A 31 -9.78 19.52 14.92
N ASN A 32 -9.53 19.65 16.23
CA ASN A 32 -10.51 20.17 17.20
C ASN A 32 -11.88 19.45 17.16
N GLY A 33 -11.87 18.15 16.85
CA GLY A 33 -13.09 17.33 16.76
C GLY A 33 -13.87 17.46 15.44
N GLN A 34 -13.42 18.30 14.50
CA GLN A 34 -14.03 18.42 13.16
C GLN A 34 -13.21 17.65 12.12
N GLU A 35 -13.89 16.97 11.21
CA GLU A 35 -13.26 16.34 10.05
C GLU A 35 -12.71 17.41 9.11
N ILE A 36 -11.43 17.31 8.77
CA ILE A 36 -10.74 18.27 7.89
C ILE A 36 -10.27 17.63 6.58
N ILE A 37 -10.00 16.31 6.58
CA ILE A 37 -9.53 15.57 5.42
C ILE A 37 -10.13 14.17 5.48
N ARG A 38 -10.62 13.69 4.33
CA ARG A 38 -11.06 12.30 4.15
C ARG A 38 -10.60 11.79 2.79
N GLU A 39 -9.74 10.78 2.80
CA GLU A 39 -9.20 10.14 1.61
C GLU A 39 -9.56 8.65 1.64
N GLU A 40 -10.37 8.23 0.68
CA GLU A 40 -10.84 6.86 0.57
C GLU A 40 -10.07 6.09 -0.50
N ASN A 41 -10.17 4.77 -0.41
CA ASN A 41 -9.67 3.86 -1.46
C ASN A 41 -8.17 4.02 -1.75
N LEU A 42 -7.38 4.36 -0.72
CA LEU A 42 -5.94 4.50 -0.84
C LEU A 42 -5.26 3.12 -0.78
N LYS A 43 -4.35 2.88 -1.71
CA LYS A 43 -3.47 1.71 -1.78
C LYS A 43 -2.05 2.12 -1.46
N ASN A 44 -1.16 1.15 -1.25
CA ASN A 44 0.28 1.40 -1.01
C ASN A 44 0.53 2.45 0.08
N TYR A 45 -0.30 2.42 1.14
CA TYR A 45 -0.28 3.40 2.21
C TYR A 45 0.87 3.15 3.19
N ASN A 46 1.45 4.23 3.72
CA ASN A 46 2.37 4.16 4.85
C ASN A 46 2.35 5.48 5.67
N ASN A 47 2.67 5.35 6.95
CA ASN A 47 2.75 6.43 7.93
C ASN A 47 4.16 6.53 8.48
N SER A 48 4.79 7.69 8.32
CA SER A 48 6.10 7.93 8.88
C SER A 48 6.26 9.39 9.28
N GLN A 49 6.79 9.62 10.49
CA GLN A 49 7.23 10.93 10.99
C GLN A 49 6.19 12.06 10.83
N GLY A 50 4.91 11.77 11.08
CA GLY A 50 3.83 12.76 10.99
C GLY A 50 3.41 13.12 9.56
N VAL A 51 3.78 12.25 8.62
CA VAL A 51 3.33 12.28 7.23
C VAL A 51 2.69 10.93 6.90
N ILE A 52 1.52 11.01 6.29
CA ILE A 52 0.79 9.88 5.73
C ILE A 52 0.86 9.99 4.22
N TYR A 53 1.14 8.89 3.53
CA TYR A 53 1.07 8.84 2.08
C TYR A 53 0.29 7.61 1.61
N GLY A 54 -0.42 7.74 0.51
CA GLY A 54 -1.17 6.66 -0.12
C GLY A 54 -1.47 6.98 -1.58
N GLN A 55 -1.75 5.95 -2.37
CA GLN A 55 -2.01 6.06 -3.80
C GLN A 55 -3.51 5.87 -4.07
N ARG A 56 -4.13 6.83 -4.75
CA ARG A 56 -5.51 6.69 -5.24
C ARG A 56 -5.57 5.65 -6.36
N GLN A 57 -6.77 5.14 -6.62
CA GLN A 57 -7.00 4.16 -7.68
C GLN A 57 -6.58 4.63 -9.08
N ASN A 58 -6.60 5.94 -9.34
CA ASN A 58 -6.15 6.53 -10.60
C ASN A 58 -4.61 6.65 -10.70
N GLY A 59 -3.85 6.11 -9.74
CA GLY A 59 -2.39 6.14 -9.69
C GLY A 59 -1.79 7.40 -9.06
N THR A 60 -2.61 8.41 -8.72
CA THR A 60 -2.13 9.65 -8.10
C THR A 60 -1.77 9.44 -6.64
N TRP A 61 -0.62 9.96 -6.22
CA TRP A 61 -0.20 9.94 -4.82
C TRP A 61 -0.83 11.09 -4.03
N VAL A 62 -1.23 10.77 -2.81
CA VAL A 62 -1.72 11.71 -1.80
C VAL A 62 -0.72 11.74 -0.67
N THR A 63 -0.48 12.94 -0.16
CA THR A 63 0.36 13.17 1.01
C THR A 63 -0.40 14.04 1.99
N ILE A 64 -0.57 13.55 3.21
CA ILE A 64 -1.16 14.27 4.32
C ILE A 64 -0.03 14.55 5.31
N SER A 65 0.40 15.80 5.35
CA SER A 65 1.47 16.27 6.23
C SER A 65 0.91 17.10 7.40
N GLY A 66 1.74 17.34 8.41
CA GLY A 66 1.34 18.15 9.56
C GLY A 66 0.59 17.36 10.61
N ILE A 67 0.70 16.03 10.61
CA ILE A 67 0.14 15.14 11.63
C ILE A 67 1.20 14.97 12.74
N GLY A 68 1.51 16.06 13.42
CA GLY A 68 2.50 16.09 14.50
C GLY A 68 1.83 16.23 15.87
N ASN A 69 2.53 15.84 16.95
CA ASN A 69 2.03 15.97 18.32
C ASN A 69 1.57 17.39 18.69
N SER A 70 2.15 18.43 18.07
CA SER A 70 1.80 19.84 18.30
C SER A 70 0.72 20.39 17.35
N SER A 71 0.26 19.62 16.37
CA SER A 71 -0.66 20.10 15.32
C SER A 71 -2.14 20.12 15.73
N GLY A 72 -2.49 19.44 16.83
CA GLY A 72 -3.88 19.18 17.19
C GLY A 72 -4.65 18.32 16.19
N THR A 73 -3.96 17.74 15.19
CA THR A 73 -4.54 16.90 14.15
C THR A 73 -4.37 15.43 14.51
N VAL A 74 -5.46 14.68 14.45
CA VAL A 74 -5.49 13.23 14.69
C VAL A 74 -6.08 12.56 13.46
N CYS A 75 -5.36 11.60 12.87
CA CYS A 75 -5.86 10.83 11.73
C CYS A 75 -6.20 9.40 12.14
N LYS A 76 -7.39 8.95 11.77
CA LYS A 76 -7.85 7.58 11.86
C LYS A 76 -7.55 6.90 10.53
N ILE A 77 -6.96 5.70 10.59
CA ILE A 77 -6.70 4.85 9.41
C ILE A 77 -7.53 3.59 9.56
N GLU A 78 -8.41 3.36 8.60
CA GLU A 78 -9.29 2.19 8.55
C GLU A 78 -8.85 1.29 7.41
N ASP A 79 -8.21 0.17 7.77
CA ASP A 79 -7.82 -0.90 6.85
C ASP A 79 -9.04 -1.74 6.48
N TYR A 80 -9.41 -1.71 5.20
CA TYR A 80 -10.33 -2.67 4.62
C TYR A 80 -9.49 -3.71 3.90
N LYS A 81 -9.39 -4.91 4.49
CA LYS A 81 -9.02 -6.09 3.71
C LYS A 81 -10.13 -6.29 2.70
N ASN A 82 -9.83 -6.11 1.43
CA ASN A 82 -10.71 -6.54 0.37
C ASN A 82 -10.65 -8.08 0.35
N GLN A 83 -11.37 -8.71 1.28
CA GLN A 83 -11.61 -10.14 1.25
C GLN A 83 -12.48 -10.38 0.03
N ARG A 84 -11.84 -10.70 -1.11
CA ARG A 84 -12.56 -11.36 -2.18
C ARG A 84 -12.88 -12.76 -1.66
N ASP A 85 -14.07 -12.92 -1.10
CA ASP A 85 -14.74 -14.21 -1.01
C ASP A 85 -15.02 -14.76 -2.41
#